data_AF-L0G000-F1
#
_entry.id   AF-L0G000-F1
#
_cell.length_a   1.000
_cell.length_b   1.000
_cell.length_c   1.000
_cell.angle_alpha   90.00
_cell.angle_beta   90.00
_cell.angle_gamma   90.00
#
_symmetry.space_group_name_H-M   'P 1'
#
loop_
_entity.id
_entity.type
_entity.pdbx_description
1 polymer ?
#
loop_
_entity_poly.entity_id
_entity_poly.type
_entity_poly.pdbx_seq_one_letter_code
_entity_poly.pdbx_strand_id
1 'polypeptide(L)'
;MKTILEPTGRITRRKYLLLFVLFYFINLLCIMLIYESMEAENWLTFVIFGILLITTIVLLLVQAIKRLHDIGMDWKYALYLLIPPPINLIGFVYLAIKPGHNGTNKYGPDPRKTDIV
;
A
#
# COMPACT_ATOMS: atom_id res chain seq x y z
N MET A 1 9.54 18.02 -0.65
CA MET A 1 9.16 16.82 0.14
C MET A 1 8.32 15.95 -0.75
N LYS A 2 8.69 14.69 -1.02
CA LYS A 2 7.85 13.80 -1.84
C LYS A 2 6.63 13.39 -1.03
N THR A 3 5.45 13.74 -1.52
CA THR A 3 4.19 13.53 -0.80
C THR A 3 3.87 12.04 -0.70
N ILE A 4 3.14 11.61 0.34
CA ILE A 4 2.73 10.19 0.52
C ILE A 4 2.00 9.67 -0.73
N LEU A 5 1.27 10.55 -1.42
CA LEU A 5 0.46 10.26 -2.62
C LEU A 5 1.26 10.17 -3.93
N GLU A 6 2.49 10.68 -4.00
CA GLU A 6 3.27 10.64 -5.23
C GLU A 6 3.78 9.21 -5.48
N PRO A 7 3.51 8.56 -6.62
CA PRO A 7 3.98 7.20 -6.91
C PRO A 7 5.46 7.12 -7.32
N THR A 8 6.21 8.21 -7.16
CA THR A 8 7.62 8.29 -7.57
C THR A 8 8.56 8.04 -6.39
N GLY A 9 9.79 7.59 -6.70
CA GLY A 9 10.80 7.30 -5.70
C GLY A 9 10.70 5.91 -5.10
N ARG A 10 11.36 5.75 -3.95
CA ARG A 10 11.60 4.47 -3.29
C ARG A 10 11.23 4.57 -1.82
N ILE A 11 10.83 3.45 -1.23
CA ILE A 11 10.50 3.35 0.20
C ILE A 11 11.28 2.20 0.84
N THR A 12 11.73 2.39 2.08
CA THR A 12 12.38 1.31 2.82
C THR A 12 11.38 0.20 3.16
N ARG A 13 11.91 -1.01 3.28
CA ARG A 13 11.15 -2.20 3.67
C ARG A 13 10.37 -2.00 4.98
N ARG A 14 10.99 -1.34 5.97
CA ARG A 14 10.37 -1.08 7.30
C ARG A 14 9.17 -0.14 7.18
N LYS A 15 9.31 0.99 6.50
CA LYS A 15 8.20 1.93 6.30
C LYS A 15 7.08 1.31 5.47
N TYR A 16 7.44 0.57 4.42
CA TYR A 16 6.46 -0.18 3.63
C TYR A 16 5.67 -1.17 4.49
N LEU A 17 6.35 -2.00 5.30
CA LEU A 17 5.72 -2.97 6.20
C LEU A 17 4.76 -2.32 7.19
N LEU A 18 5.18 -1.23 7.83
CA LEU A 18 4.34 -0.50 8.80
C LEU A 18 3.06 0.01 8.14
N LEU A 19 3.19 0.68 6.99
CA LEU A 19 2.05 1.23 6.26
C LEU A 19 1.17 0.13 5.67
N PHE A 20 1.78 -0.96 5.20
CA PHE A 20 1.05 -2.14 4.73
C PHE A 20 0.17 -2.71 5.84
N VAL A 21 0.74 -3.02 7.01
CA VAL A 21 -0.03 -3.56 8.14
C VAL A 21 -1.12 -2.59 8.59
N LEU A 22 -0.79 -1.31 8.75
CA LEU A 22 -1.73 -0.28 9.18
C LEU A 22 -2.93 -0.16 8.23
N PHE A 23 -2.68 0.08 6.94
CA PHE A 23 -3.77 0.28 5.98
C PHE A 23 -4.49 -1.03 5.65
N TYR A 24 -3.81 -2.17 5.66
CA TYR A 24 -4.48 -3.46 5.46
C TYR A 24 -5.48 -3.73 6.59
N PHE A 25 -5.10 -3.46 7.84
CA PHE A 25 -6.01 -3.57 8.98
C PHE A 25 -7.20 -2.59 8.89
N ILE A 26 -6.95 -1.34 8.50
CA ILE A 26 -8.02 -0.36 8.27
C ILE A 26 -8.98 -0.83 7.18
N ASN A 27 -8.47 -1.41 6.08
CA ASN A 27 -9.30 -1.96 5.01
C ASN A 27 -10.20 -3.10 5.51
N LEU A 28 -9.66 -4.02 6.34
CA LEU A 28 -10.46 -5.09 6.94
C LEU A 28 -11.59 -4.54 7.82
N LEU A 29 -11.31 -3.54 8.65
CA LEU A 29 -12.33 -2.86 9.46
C LEU A 29 -13.38 -2.17 8.60
N CYS A 30 -12.96 -1.48 7.53
CA CYS A 30 -13.90 -0.82 6.62
C CYS A 30 -14.84 -1.83 5.97
N ILE A 31 -14.33 -3.00 5.53
CA ILE A 31 -15.17 -4.05 4.93
C ILE A 31 -16.20 -4.58 5.94
N MET A 32 -15.79 -4.82 7.18
CA MET A 32 -16.72 -5.27 8.25
C MET A 32 -17.81 -4.22 8.52
N LEU A 33 -17.44 -2.95 8.66
CA LEU A 33 -18.39 -1.87 8.94
C LEU A 33 -19.32 -1.58 7.75
N ILE A 34 -18.83 -1.73 6.52
CA ILE A 34 -19.66 -1.66 5.31
C ILE A 34 -20.70 -2.78 5.35
N TYR A 35 -20.30 -4.01 5.65
CA TYR A 35 -21.20 -5.15 5.74
C TYR A 35 -22.30 -4.93 6.80
N GLU A 36 -21.91 -4.55 8.02
CA GLU A 36 -22.88 -4.22 9.09
C GLU A 36 -23.80 -3.06 8.70
N SER A 37 -23.28 -2.04 8.00
CA SER A 37 -24.11 -0.91 7.56
C SER A 37 -25.15 -1.29 6.51
N MET A 38 -24.88 -2.31 5.69
CA MET A 38 -25.85 -2.83 4.73
C MET A 38 -26.99 -3.56 5.43
N GLU A 39 -26.67 -4.38 6.45
CA GLU A 39 -27.69 -5.08 7.25
C GLU A 39 -28.55 -4.10 8.07
N ALA A 40 -27.96 -3.01 8.55
CA ALA A 40 -28.64 -1.97 9.30
C ALA A 40 -29.32 -0.88 8.43
N GLU A 41 -29.27 -1.00 7.10
CA GLU A 41 -29.73 -0.01 6.12
C GLU A 41 -29.18 1.42 6.36
N ASN A 42 -27.99 1.52 6.97
CA ASN A 42 -27.36 2.79 7.32
C ASN A 42 -26.46 3.30 6.18
N TRP A 43 -27.09 3.99 5.22
CA TRP A 43 -26.43 4.52 4.04
C TRP A 43 -25.30 5.53 4.32
N LEU A 44 -25.39 6.30 5.40
CA LEU A 44 -24.34 7.27 5.74
C LEU A 44 -23.04 6.56 6.10
N THR A 45 -23.13 5.55 6.97
CA THR A 45 -21.99 4.71 7.36
C THR A 45 -21.40 3.99 6.15
N PHE A 46 -22.25 3.42 5.30
CA PHE A 46 -21.83 2.75 4.07
C PHE A 46 -20.95 3.65 3.18
N VAL A 47 -21.42 4.88 2.91
CA VAL A 47 -20.68 5.83 2.06
C VAL A 47 -19.37 6.28 2.69
N ILE A 48 -19.37 6.59 3.99
CA ILE A 48 -18.16 7.05 4.70
C ILE A 48 -17.07 5.98 4.65
N PHE A 49 -17.41 4.74 5.04
CA PHE A 49 -16.43 3.66 5.05
C PHE A 49 -16.06 3.19 3.63
N GLY A 50 -16.97 3.30 2.66
CA GLY A 50 -16.66 3.07 1.24
C GLY A 50 -15.59 4.03 0.70
N ILE A 51 -15.72 5.34 0.99
CA ILE A 51 -14.72 6.35 0.60
C ILE A 51 -13.39 6.10 1.30
N LEU A 52 -13.42 5.77 2.60
CA LEU A 52 -12.22 5.48 3.38
C LEU A 52 -11.49 4.24 2.85
N LEU A 53 -12.24 3.18 2.49
CA LEU A 53 -11.71 1.97 1.89
C LEU A 53 -10.97 2.28 0.58
N ILE A 54 -11.63 2.99 -0.36
CA ILE A 54 -11.01 3.36 -1.64
C ILE A 54 -9.74 4.19 -1.43
N THR A 55 -9.81 5.17 -0.52
CA THR A 55 -8.68 6.06 -0.23
C THR A 55 -7.47 5.26 0.30
N THR A 56 -7.70 4.33 1.22
CA THR A 56 -6.63 3.53 1.81
C THR A 56 -6.08 2.46 0.85
N ILE A 57 -6.89 1.93 -0.06
CA ILE A 57 -6.41 1.09 -1.17
C ILE A 57 -5.46 1.86 -2.08
N VAL A 58 -5.80 3.10 -2.46
CA VAL A 58 -4.94 3.94 -3.29
C VAL A 58 -3.61 4.22 -2.57
N LEU A 59 -3.65 4.53 -1.28
CA LEU A 59 -2.44 4.72 -0.47
C LEU A 59 -1.57 3.45 -0.44
N LEU A 60 -2.16 2.27 -0.24
CA LEU A 60 -1.43 1.00 -0.29
C LEU A 60 -0.75 0.77 -1.63
N LEU A 61 -1.45 1.04 -2.74
CA LEU A 61 -0.89 0.88 -4.08
C LEU A 61 0.28 1.83 -4.33
N VAL A 62 0.16 3.10 -3.94
CA VAL A 62 1.26 4.08 -4.08
C VAL A 62 2.51 3.60 -3.34
N GLN A 63 2.35 3.07 -2.13
CA GLN A 63 3.49 2.56 -1.36
C GLN A 63 4.04 1.25 -1.94
N ALA A 64 3.19 0.39 -2.49
CA ALA A 64 3.63 -0.80 -3.22
C ALA A 64 4.41 -0.47 -4.49
N ILE A 65 4.00 0.57 -5.24
CA ILE A 65 4.74 1.07 -6.40
C ILE A 65 6.14 1.53 -5.98
N LYS A 66 6.26 2.33 -4.91
CA LYS A 66 7.57 2.73 -4.38
C LYS A 66 8.42 1.54 -3.92
N ARG A 67 7.79 0.47 -3.42
CA ARG A 67 8.47 -0.76 -3.01
C ARG A 67 8.96 -1.57 -4.20
N LEU A 68 8.15 -1.67 -5.26
CA LEU A 68 8.55 -2.27 -6.54
C LEU A 68 9.73 -1.52 -7.14
N HIS A 69 9.67 -0.19 -7.15
CA HIS A 69 10.78 0.66 -7.58
C HIS A 69 12.06 0.43 -6.75
N ASP A 70 11.94 0.19 -5.45
CA ASP A 70 13.08 -0.13 -4.60
C ASP A 70 13.72 -1.48 -4.94
N ILE A 71 12.93 -2.46 -5.39
CA ILE A 71 13.39 -3.78 -5.84
C ILE A 71 13.86 -3.74 -7.31
N GLY A 72 13.63 -2.63 -8.03
CA GLY A 72 14.00 -2.46 -9.44
C GLY A 72 12.95 -2.95 -10.44
N MET A 73 11.72 -3.20 -9.98
CA MET A 73 10.59 -3.64 -10.81
C MET A 73 9.71 -2.45 -11.23
N ASP A 74 9.02 -2.60 -12.36
CA ASP A 74 8.10 -1.58 -12.86
C ASP A 74 6.79 -1.50 -12.04
N TRP A 75 6.18 -0.32 -12.02
CA TRP A 75 4.94 -0.06 -11.28
C TRP A 75 3.77 -0.98 -11.69
N LYS A 76 3.76 -1.50 -12.92
CA LYS A 76 2.68 -2.35 -13.47
C LYS A 76 2.40 -3.57 -12.61
N TYR A 77 3.42 -4.10 -11.93
CA TYR A 77 3.25 -5.24 -11.03
C TYR A 77 2.39 -4.91 -9.79
N ALA A 78 2.19 -3.63 -9.45
CA ALA A 78 1.28 -3.22 -8.40
C ALA A 78 -0.18 -3.51 -8.75
N LEU A 79 -0.54 -3.61 -10.03
CA LEU A 79 -1.90 -3.93 -10.46
C LEU A 79 -2.31 -5.36 -10.03
N TYR A 80 -1.35 -6.28 -9.91
CA TYR A 80 -1.64 -7.63 -9.37
C TYR A 80 -2.07 -7.60 -7.90
N LEU A 81 -1.76 -6.52 -7.16
CA LEU A 81 -2.17 -6.35 -5.76
C LEU A 81 -3.64 -5.92 -5.63
N LEU A 82 -4.29 -5.54 -6.73
CA LEU A 82 -5.74 -5.30 -6.77
C LEU A 82 -6.55 -6.60 -6.83
N ILE A 83 -5.92 -7.74 -7.12
CA ILE A 83 -6.59 -9.03 -7.12
C ILE A 83 -7.00 -9.36 -5.68
N PRO A 84 -8.26 -9.72 -5.39
CA PRO A 84 -8.70 -10.00 -4.03
C PRO A 84 -7.86 -11.05 -3.30
N PRO A 85 -7.93 -11.09 -1.95
CA PRO A 85 -7.30 -12.14 -1.16
C PRO A 85 -7.70 -13.55 -1.63
N PRO A 86 -6.78 -14.54 -1.57
CA PRO A 86 -5.46 -14.47 -0.94
C PRO A 86 -4.32 -13.98 -1.88
N ILE A 87 -4.59 -13.71 -3.16
CA ILE A 87 -3.54 -13.46 -4.16
C ILE A 87 -2.79 -12.15 -3.86
N ASN A 88 -3.49 -11.07 -3.51
CA ASN A 88 -2.83 -9.82 -3.13
C ASN A 88 -1.90 -9.98 -1.93
N LEU A 89 -2.30 -10.76 -0.92
CA LEU A 89 -1.55 -10.93 0.32
C LEU A 89 -0.19 -11.57 0.03
N ILE A 90 -0.13 -12.55 -0.86
CA ILE A 90 1.12 -13.15 -1.34
C ILE A 90 2.02 -12.08 -1.97
N GLY A 91 1.45 -11.20 -2.80
CA GLY A 91 2.18 -10.09 -3.41
C GLY A 91 2.72 -9.08 -2.39
N PHE A 92 1.90 -8.66 -1.41
CA PHE A 92 2.32 -7.77 -0.33
C PHE A 92 3.42 -8.38 0.53
N VAL A 93 3.30 -9.67 0.87
CA VAL A 93 4.31 -10.41 1.63
C VAL A 93 5.61 -10.56 0.83
N TYR A 94 5.53 -10.85 -0.47
CA TYR A 94 6.71 -10.89 -1.33
C TYR A 94 7.46 -9.56 -1.34
N LEU A 95 6.74 -8.44 -1.50
CA LEU A 95 7.32 -7.09 -1.45
C LEU A 95 7.92 -6.73 -0.09
N ALA A 96 7.36 -7.28 0.99
CA ALA A 96 7.85 -7.12 2.34
C ALA A 96 9.11 -7.93 2.64
N ILE A 97 9.31 -9.10 2.03
CA ILE A 97 10.46 -9.96 2.30
C ILE A 97 11.65 -9.60 1.40
N LYS A 98 11.39 -9.34 0.11
CA LYS A 98 12.44 -9.11 -0.90
C LYS A 98 13.33 -7.92 -0.50
N PRO A 99 14.66 -8.07 -0.49
CA PRO A 99 15.56 -6.95 -0.21
C PRO A 99 15.51 -5.91 -1.33
N GLY A 100 15.68 -4.64 -0.93
CA GLY A 100 15.83 -3.52 -1.85
C GLY A 100 17.18 -3.47 -2.54
N HIS A 101 17.27 -2.74 -3.65
CA HIS A 101 18.52 -2.47 -4.36
C HIS A 101 19.46 -1.59 -3.53
N ASN A 102 20.75 -1.93 -3.47
CA ASN A 102 21.74 -1.12 -2.74
C ASN A 102 22.22 0.05 -3.62
N GLY A 103 22.32 1.25 -3.04
CA GLY A 103 22.76 2.42 -3.79
C GLY A 103 21.69 3.00 -4.71
N THR A 104 22.11 3.81 -5.68
CA THR A 104 21.20 4.53 -6.59
C THR A 104 20.67 3.59 -7.67
N ASN A 105 19.38 3.68 -8.00
CA ASN A 105 18.78 2.96 -9.13
C ASN A 105 18.02 3.93 -10.06
N LYS A 106 17.39 3.42 -11.13
CA LYS A 106 16.62 4.23 -12.11
C LYS A 106 15.47 5.06 -11.52
N TYR A 107 15.04 4.75 -10.29
CA TYR A 107 13.95 5.41 -9.57
C TYR A 107 14.44 6.38 -8.48
N GLY A 108 15.76 6.49 -8.28
CA GLY A 108 16.37 7.47 -7.38
C GLY A 108 17.37 6.88 -6.37
N PRO A 109 17.83 7.73 -5.42
CA PRO A 109 18.81 7.35 -4.40
C PRO A 109 18.26 6.31 -3.42
N ASP A 110 19.16 5.63 -2.71
CA ASP A 110 18.79 4.63 -1.69
C ASP A 110 17.92 5.29 -0.61
N PRO A 111 16.67 4.81 -0.39
CA PRO A 111 15.75 5.41 0.56
C PRO A 111 16.25 5.30 2.00
N ARG A 112 17.20 4.41 2.31
CA ARG A 112 17.82 4.28 3.64
C ARG A 112 18.67 5.48 4.03
N LYS A 113 19.16 6.26 3.06
CA LYS A 113 19.96 7.47 3.31
C LYS A 113 19.09 8.69 3.61
N THR A 114 17.85 8.69 3.10
CA THR A 114 16.89 9.79 3.25
C THR A 114 15.81 9.50 4.29
N ASP A 115 15.66 8.24 4.69
CA ASP A 115 14.82 7.85 5.81
C ASP A 115 15.48 8.34 7.10
N ILE A 116 15.05 9.52 7.53
CA ILE A 116 15.22 9.98 8.90
C ILE A 116 14.43 8.98 9.76
N VAL A 117 15.15 8.17 10.53
CA VAL A 117 14.65 7.54 11.75
C VAL A 117 14.86 8.55 12.87
#